data_AF-A0A494Y7P3-F1
#
_entry.id   AF-A0A494Y7P3-F1
#
_cell.length_a   1.000
_cell.length_b   1.000
_cell.length_c   1.000
_cell.angle_alpha   90.00
_cell.angle_beta   90.00
_cell.angle_gamma   90.00
#
_symmetry.space_group_name_H-M   'P 1'
#
loop_
_entity.id
_entity.type
_entity.pdbx_description
1 polymer ?
#
loop_
_entity_poly.entity_id
_entity_poly.type
_entity_poly.pdbx_seq_one_letter_code
_entity_poly.pdbx_strand_id
1 'polypeptide(L)'
;MAYEEAVKTHIQIVWAFVRVLLLKQVLHDLVPDTKIDLWRVMMSGAMDLAVIDWCKVLGSRNDDTHWTKLVPESDHAAFREGLFQAVHMSEQQWTEYHEHMKGYRDEHAGHRDLDPTVNMYPELDAALQAAYYYYERYLYPEWKKVGGADYPDDLSAYADRYQAELKEAAFLATQATKPLDPKIER
;
A
#
# COMPACT_ATOMS: atom_id res chain seq x y z
N MET A 1 -10.85 17.57 -13.07
CA MET A 1 -10.35 17.87 -11.71
C MET A 1 -9.27 18.95 -11.83
N ALA A 2 -9.19 19.90 -10.91
CA ALA A 2 -8.08 20.86 -10.90
C ALA A 2 -6.75 20.12 -10.65
N TYR A 3 -5.64 20.59 -11.24
CA TYR A 3 -4.35 19.90 -11.14
C TYR A 3 -3.90 19.68 -9.68
N GLU A 4 -4.04 20.71 -8.84
CA GLU A 4 -3.78 20.63 -7.39
C GLU A 4 -4.56 19.50 -6.71
N GLU A 5 -5.86 19.40 -7.00
CA GLU A 5 -6.73 18.38 -6.41
C GLU A 5 -6.36 16.97 -6.90
N ALA A 6 -5.90 16.84 -8.15
CA ALA A 6 -5.42 15.57 -8.67
C ALA A 6 -4.12 15.12 -7.97
N VAL A 7 -3.14 16.02 -7.80
CA VAL A 7 -1.92 15.72 -7.04
C VAL A 7 -2.25 15.34 -5.60
N LYS A 8 -3.12 16.11 -4.94
CA LYS A 8 -3.56 15.83 -3.56
C LYS A 8 -4.25 14.47 -3.44
N THR A 9 -5.14 14.13 -4.37
CA THR A 9 -5.83 12.84 -4.40
C THR A 9 -4.84 11.68 -4.48
N HIS A 10 -3.84 11.78 -5.35
CA HIS A 10 -2.82 10.73 -5.46
C HIS A 10 -1.97 10.61 -4.18
N ILE A 11 -1.60 11.74 -3.56
CA ILE A 11 -0.92 11.75 -2.27
C ILE A 11 -1.76 11.03 -1.22
N GLN A 12 -3.05 11.34 -1.12
CA GLN A 12 -3.95 10.72 -0.15
C GLN A 12 -4.05 9.20 -0.35
N ILE A 13 -4.10 8.72 -1.59
CA ILE A 13 -4.13 7.29 -1.90
C ILE A 13 -2.82 6.61 -1.49
N VAL A 14 -1.67 7.18 -1.88
CA VAL A 14 -0.34 6.67 -1.49
C VAL A 14 -0.20 6.64 0.03
N TRP A 15 -0.64 7.69 0.73
CA TRP A 15 -0.64 7.75 2.19
C TRP A 15 -1.58 6.76 2.85
N ALA A 16 -2.77 6.53 2.27
CA ALA A 16 -3.68 5.51 2.77
C ALA A 16 -3.03 4.13 2.67
N PHE A 17 -2.51 3.78 1.49
CA PHE A 17 -1.77 2.55 1.23
C PHE A 17 -0.64 2.31 2.24
N VAL A 18 0.28 3.27 2.41
CA VAL A 18 1.41 3.14 3.35
C VAL A 18 0.92 2.86 4.76
N ARG A 19 -0.09 3.60 5.24
CA ARG A 19 -0.59 3.42 6.62
C ARG A 19 -1.23 2.06 6.86
N VAL A 20 -2.02 1.55 5.90
CA VAL A 20 -2.68 0.25 6.04
C VAL A 20 -1.71 -0.91 5.88
N LEU A 21 -0.70 -0.78 5.00
CA LEU A 21 0.37 -1.78 4.89
C LEU A 21 1.17 -1.87 6.20
N LEU A 22 1.57 -0.74 6.77
CA LEU A 22 2.32 -0.73 8.03
C LEU A 22 1.49 -1.30 9.18
N LEU A 23 0.18 -1.04 9.22
CA LEU A 23 -0.72 -1.68 10.17
C LEU A 23 -0.70 -3.21 10.01
N LYS A 24 -0.84 -3.72 8.78
CA LYS A 24 -0.77 -5.16 8.50
C LYS A 24 0.55 -5.77 8.97
N GLN A 25 1.68 -5.13 8.66
CA GLN A 25 3.02 -5.62 9.06
C GLN A 25 3.15 -5.66 10.59
N VAL A 26 2.81 -4.57 11.28
CA VAL A 26 2.89 -4.49 12.74
C VAL A 26 2.02 -5.53 13.43
N LEU A 27 0.79 -5.72 12.95
CA LEU A 27 -0.10 -6.73 13.52
C LEU A 27 0.40 -8.15 13.26
N HIS A 28 0.89 -8.43 12.05
CA HIS A 28 1.47 -9.73 11.72
C HIS A 28 2.68 -10.05 12.61
N ASP A 29 3.54 -9.07 12.91
CA ASP A 29 4.71 -9.26 13.78
C ASP A 29 4.31 -9.51 15.24
N LEU A 30 3.29 -8.81 15.73
CA LEU A 30 2.88 -8.89 17.14
C LEU A 30 1.99 -10.10 17.44
N VAL A 31 1.13 -10.48 16.49
CA VAL A 31 0.09 -11.50 16.68
C VAL A 31 -0.07 -12.43 15.46
N PRO A 32 1.02 -13.07 14.96
CA PRO A 32 1.00 -13.82 13.71
C PRO A 32 -0.02 -14.96 13.69
N ASP A 33 -0.15 -15.67 14.82
CA ASP A 33 -0.98 -16.88 14.94
C ASP A 33 -2.24 -16.67 15.78
N THR A 34 -2.68 -15.42 15.94
CA THR A 34 -3.83 -15.11 16.79
C THR A 34 -5.09 -15.84 16.35
N LYS A 35 -5.88 -16.26 17.34
CA LYS A 35 -7.20 -16.86 17.15
C LYS A 35 -8.35 -15.89 17.40
N ILE A 36 -8.05 -14.66 17.79
CA ILE A 36 -9.05 -13.63 18.01
C ILE A 36 -9.43 -13.04 16.65
N ASP A 37 -10.69 -13.20 16.27
CA ASP A 37 -11.17 -12.79 14.95
C ASP A 37 -10.99 -11.29 14.68
N LEU A 38 -11.05 -10.44 15.71
CA LEU A 38 -10.75 -9.01 15.57
C LEU A 38 -9.39 -8.77 14.89
N TRP A 39 -8.32 -9.43 15.36
CA TRP A 39 -6.98 -9.27 14.81
C TRP A 39 -6.87 -9.84 13.40
N ARG A 40 -7.50 -11.00 13.15
CA ARG A 40 -7.55 -11.63 11.82
C ARG A 40 -8.23 -10.73 10.79
N VAL A 41 -9.41 -10.21 11.14
CA VAL A 41 -10.18 -9.31 10.27
C VAL A 41 -9.41 -8.02 9.99
N MET A 42 -8.74 -7.44 10.99
CA MET A 42 -7.93 -6.24 10.78
C MET A 42 -6.74 -6.50 9.86
N MET A 43 -6.02 -7.61 10.03
CA MET A 43 -4.88 -7.96 9.16
C MET A 43 -5.33 -8.26 7.72
N SER A 44 -6.35 -9.09 7.54
CA SER A 44 -6.89 -9.41 6.21
C SER A 44 -7.47 -8.17 5.52
N GLY A 45 -8.27 -7.37 6.24
CA GLY A 45 -8.83 -6.13 5.70
C GLY A 45 -7.76 -5.10 5.37
N ALA A 46 -6.70 -4.98 6.17
CA ALA A 46 -5.58 -4.11 5.87
C ALA A 46 -4.80 -4.57 4.62
N MET A 47 -4.63 -5.88 4.43
CA MET A 47 -4.03 -6.45 3.21
C MET A 47 -4.85 -6.09 1.96
N ASP A 48 -6.16 -6.33 2.01
CA ASP A 48 -7.06 -6.06 0.89
C ASP A 48 -7.09 -4.57 0.54
N LEU A 49 -7.24 -3.70 1.55
CA LEU A 49 -7.20 -2.25 1.37
C LEU A 49 -5.86 -1.76 0.82
N ALA A 50 -4.74 -2.32 1.29
CA ALA A 50 -3.42 -1.97 0.76
C ALA A 50 -3.33 -2.27 -0.74
N VAL A 51 -3.74 -3.47 -1.16
CA VAL A 51 -3.69 -3.84 -2.58
C VAL A 51 -4.64 -2.97 -3.42
N ILE A 52 -5.86 -2.70 -2.92
CA ILE A 52 -6.83 -1.83 -3.59
C ILE A 52 -6.25 -0.43 -3.79
N ASP A 53 -5.75 0.21 -2.72
CA ASP A 53 -5.23 1.58 -2.79
C ASP A 53 -3.99 1.68 -3.65
N TRP A 54 -3.08 0.70 -3.58
CA TRP A 54 -1.92 0.65 -4.46
C TRP A 54 -2.33 0.52 -5.93
N CYS A 55 -3.30 -0.35 -6.24
CA CYS A 55 -3.77 -0.57 -7.60
C CYS A 55 -4.48 0.66 -8.19
N LYS A 56 -5.08 1.55 -7.38
CA LYS A 56 -5.67 2.80 -7.88
C LYS A 56 -4.64 3.71 -8.55
N VAL A 57 -3.38 3.70 -8.08
CA VAL A 57 -2.33 4.58 -8.59
C VAL A 57 -1.32 3.86 -9.49
N LEU A 58 -1.05 2.59 -9.25
CA LEU A 58 -0.03 1.81 -9.97
C LEU A 58 -0.61 0.59 -10.71
N GLY A 59 -1.89 0.28 -10.55
CA GLY A 59 -2.56 -0.87 -11.15
C GLY A 59 -2.97 -0.63 -12.60
N SER A 60 -4.24 -0.29 -12.83
CA SER A 60 -4.78 -0.18 -14.20
C SER A 60 -4.61 1.22 -14.77
N ARG A 61 -4.10 1.33 -16.01
CA ARG A 61 -4.02 2.60 -16.74
C ARG A 61 -5.38 3.27 -17.01
N ASN A 62 -6.45 2.48 -16.93
CA ASN A 62 -7.81 2.96 -17.10
C ASN A 62 -8.35 3.67 -15.85
N ASP A 63 -7.69 3.50 -14.69
CA ASP A 63 -8.10 4.18 -13.46
C ASP A 63 -7.79 5.68 -13.58
N ASP A 64 -8.74 6.52 -13.16
CA ASP A 64 -8.61 7.98 -13.23
C ASP A 64 -7.45 8.52 -12.37
N THR A 65 -7.02 7.72 -11.39
CA THR A 65 -5.93 8.02 -10.47
C THR A 65 -4.63 7.30 -10.83
N HIS A 66 -4.55 6.66 -12.00
CA HIS A 66 -3.31 5.99 -12.40
C HIS A 66 -2.17 7.02 -12.58
N TRP A 67 -0.94 6.67 -12.22
CA TRP A 67 0.20 7.60 -12.22
C TRP A 67 0.43 8.28 -13.59
N THR A 68 0.13 7.60 -14.69
CA THR A 68 0.24 8.16 -16.05
C THR A 68 -0.71 9.32 -16.33
N LYS A 69 -1.74 9.53 -15.50
CA LYS A 69 -2.66 10.66 -15.59
C LYS A 69 -2.03 11.96 -15.05
N LEU A 70 -1.05 11.83 -14.16
CA LEU A 70 -0.32 12.96 -13.58
C LEU A 70 1.06 13.16 -14.20
N VAL A 71 1.83 12.09 -14.40
CA VAL A 71 3.15 12.17 -15.01
C VAL A 71 2.99 12.50 -16.50
N PRO A 72 3.70 13.50 -17.06
CA PRO A 72 3.60 13.82 -18.48
C PRO A 72 4.04 12.65 -19.35
N GLU A 73 3.39 12.47 -20.49
CA GLU A 73 3.67 11.35 -21.40
C GLU A 73 5.14 11.30 -21.85
N SER A 74 5.78 12.47 -22.01
CA SER A 74 7.21 12.60 -22.31
C SER A 74 8.12 11.94 -21.27
N ASP A 75 7.65 11.85 -20.02
CA ASP A 75 8.44 11.43 -18.87
C ASP A 75 8.09 9.98 -18.45
N HIS A 76 7.10 9.33 -19.10
CA HIS A 76 6.65 7.98 -18.72
C HIS A 76 7.76 6.93 -18.79
N ALA A 77 8.62 7.02 -19.82
CA ALA A 77 9.73 6.08 -19.98
C ALA A 77 10.75 6.21 -18.83
N ALA A 78 11.18 7.45 -18.54
CA ALA A 78 12.10 7.74 -17.45
C ALA A 78 11.50 7.41 -16.07
N PHE A 79 10.20 7.69 -15.88
CA PHE A 79 9.49 7.34 -14.64
C PHE A 79 9.49 5.83 -14.42
N ARG A 80 9.18 5.04 -15.46
CA ARG A 80 9.14 3.58 -15.39
C ARG A 80 10.52 2.98 -15.14
N GLU A 81 11.55 3.50 -15.81
CA GLU A 81 12.93 3.05 -15.58
C GLU A 81 13.37 3.30 -14.13
N GLY A 82 13.12 4.49 -13.60
CA GLY A 82 13.44 4.79 -12.19
C GLY A 82 12.62 3.95 -11.21
N LEU A 83 11.35 3.63 -11.55
CA LEU A 83 10.52 2.74 -10.74
C LEU A 83 11.14 1.34 -10.65
N PHE A 84 11.59 0.77 -11.77
CA PHE A 84 12.26 -0.54 -11.82
C PHE A 84 13.53 -0.57 -10.98
N GLN A 85 14.31 0.52 -11.03
CA GLN A 85 15.50 0.68 -10.19
C GLN A 85 15.16 0.73 -8.70
N ALA A 86 14.11 1.48 -8.33
CA ALA A 86 13.69 1.65 -6.94
C ALA A 86 13.18 0.34 -6.30
N VAL A 87 12.50 -0.51 -7.07
CA VAL A 87 11.99 -1.80 -6.59
C VAL A 87 12.97 -2.96 -6.83
N HIS A 88 14.14 -2.68 -7.42
CA HIS A 88 15.14 -3.68 -7.78
C HIS A 88 14.64 -4.83 -8.66
N MET A 89 13.77 -4.51 -9.63
CA MET A 89 13.21 -5.49 -10.58
C MET A 89 13.54 -5.12 -12.02
N SER A 90 13.72 -6.13 -12.87
CA SER A 90 13.63 -5.97 -14.32
C SER A 90 12.18 -5.65 -14.75
N GLU A 91 12.00 -5.18 -15.99
CA GLU A 91 10.66 -4.96 -16.56
C GLU A 91 9.80 -6.22 -16.54
N GLN A 92 10.39 -7.38 -16.85
CA GLN A 92 9.68 -8.65 -16.82
C GLN A 92 9.21 -9.00 -15.40
N GLN A 93 10.10 -8.93 -14.41
CA GLN A 93 9.76 -9.21 -13.01
C GLN A 93 8.70 -8.24 -12.48
N TRP A 94 8.80 -6.96 -12.84
CA TRP A 94 7.78 -5.99 -12.50
C TRP A 94 6.43 -6.31 -13.13
N THR A 95 6.42 -6.73 -14.40
CA THR A 95 5.19 -7.10 -15.11
C THR A 95 4.51 -8.29 -14.44
N GLU A 96 5.28 -9.33 -14.09
CA GLU A 96 4.77 -10.50 -13.37
C GLU A 96 4.22 -10.11 -11.99
N TYR A 97 4.96 -9.29 -11.23
CA TYR A 97 4.52 -8.76 -9.94
C TYR A 97 3.24 -7.92 -10.05
N HIS A 98 3.19 -7.03 -11.04
CA HIS A 98 2.07 -6.12 -11.29
C HIS A 98 0.79 -6.88 -11.64
N GLU A 99 0.90 -7.90 -12.50
CA GLU A 99 -0.24 -8.77 -12.83
C GLU A 99 -0.69 -9.60 -11.63
N HIS A 100 0.24 -10.06 -10.77
CA HIS A 100 -0.13 -10.75 -9.52
C HIS A 100 -0.90 -9.83 -8.57
N MET A 101 -0.47 -8.58 -8.39
CA MET A 101 -1.16 -7.57 -7.59
C MET A 101 -2.57 -7.27 -8.13
N LYS A 102 -2.71 -7.11 -9.45
CA LYS A 102 -4.00 -6.89 -10.11
C LYS A 102 -4.93 -8.09 -9.99
N GLY A 103 -4.41 -9.30 -10.21
CA GLY A 103 -5.16 -10.55 -10.06
C GLY A 103 -5.68 -10.69 -8.63
N TYR A 104 -4.84 -10.42 -7.62
CA TYR A 104 -5.29 -10.44 -6.23
C TYR A 104 -6.40 -9.41 -5.98
N ARG A 105 -6.25 -8.18 -6.48
CA ARG A 105 -7.29 -7.14 -6.35
C ARG A 105 -8.61 -7.62 -6.93
N ASP A 106 -8.59 -8.14 -8.15
CA ASP A 106 -9.81 -8.46 -8.89
C ASP A 106 -10.50 -9.69 -8.30
N GLU A 107 -9.73 -10.74 -8.01
CA GLU A 107 -10.28 -12.03 -7.59
C GLU A 107 -10.57 -12.11 -6.08
N HIS A 108 -9.76 -11.46 -5.22
CA HIS A 108 -9.90 -11.59 -3.76
C HIS A 108 -10.48 -10.34 -3.10
N ALA A 109 -9.84 -9.19 -3.32
CA ALA A 109 -10.17 -7.96 -2.59
C ALA A 109 -11.44 -7.27 -3.11
N GLY A 110 -11.68 -7.31 -4.42
CA GLY A 110 -12.76 -6.60 -5.10
C GLY A 110 -14.02 -7.43 -5.31
N HIS A 111 -13.90 -8.62 -5.92
CA HIS A 111 -15.07 -9.44 -6.26
C HIS A 111 -15.30 -10.64 -5.32
N ARG A 112 -14.24 -11.14 -4.68
CA ARG A 112 -14.24 -12.40 -3.89
C ARG A 112 -14.77 -13.57 -4.73
N ASP A 113 -14.06 -13.87 -5.80
CA ASP A 113 -14.38 -14.92 -6.75
C ASP A 113 -14.41 -16.30 -6.09
N LEU A 114 -15.35 -17.15 -6.51
CA LEU A 114 -15.55 -18.48 -5.93
C LEU A 114 -14.52 -19.52 -6.40
N ASP A 115 -13.79 -19.22 -7.48
CA ASP A 115 -12.73 -20.05 -8.05
C ASP A 115 -11.55 -19.16 -8.50
N PRO A 116 -10.77 -18.61 -7.56
CA PRO A 116 -9.69 -17.68 -7.87
C PRO A 116 -8.49 -18.42 -8.48
N THR A 117 -7.81 -17.77 -9.43
CA THR A 117 -6.57 -18.29 -10.02
C THR A 117 -5.34 -17.88 -9.20
N VAL A 118 -5.43 -16.77 -8.46
CA VAL A 118 -4.42 -16.31 -7.51
C VAL A 118 -4.55 -17.08 -6.21
N ASN A 119 -3.56 -17.91 -5.89
CA ASN A 119 -3.58 -18.76 -4.69
C ASN A 119 -2.66 -18.27 -3.57
N MET A 120 -1.90 -17.20 -3.81
CA MET A 120 -0.94 -16.65 -2.85
C MET A 120 -1.19 -15.15 -2.68
N TYR A 121 -1.13 -14.71 -1.42
CA TYR A 121 -1.14 -13.29 -1.08
C TYR A 121 0.12 -12.61 -1.63
N PRO A 122 0.02 -11.42 -2.23
CA PRO A 122 1.19 -10.74 -2.75
C PRO A 122 2.09 -10.22 -1.62
N GLU A 123 3.41 -10.22 -1.87
CA GLU A 123 4.36 -9.50 -1.04
C GLU A 123 4.28 -8.00 -1.34
N LEU A 124 4.24 -7.17 -0.30
CA LEU A 124 3.97 -5.73 -0.45
C LEU A 124 5.21 -4.85 -0.30
N ASP A 125 6.40 -5.44 -0.14
CA ASP A 125 7.65 -4.68 0.01
C ASP A 125 7.99 -3.92 -1.28
N ALA A 126 7.87 -4.57 -2.44
CA ALA A 126 8.05 -3.90 -3.74
C ALA A 126 6.97 -2.84 -3.98
N ALA A 127 5.71 -3.08 -3.57
CA ALA A 127 4.65 -2.08 -3.62
C ALA A 127 4.95 -0.85 -2.74
N LEU A 128 5.54 -1.06 -1.56
CA LEU A 128 5.96 0.02 -0.66
C LEU A 128 7.07 0.87 -1.28
N GLN A 129 8.11 0.23 -1.83
CA GLN A 129 9.19 0.94 -2.52
C GLN A 129 8.69 1.70 -3.75
N ALA A 130 7.76 1.12 -4.52
CA ALA A 130 7.11 1.79 -5.64
C ALA A 130 6.34 3.05 -5.21
N ALA A 131 5.65 2.98 -4.08
CA ALA A 131 4.90 4.11 -3.52
C ALA A 131 5.82 5.23 -3.03
N TYR A 132 6.92 4.91 -2.35
CA TYR A 132 7.95 5.88 -1.96
C TYR A 132 8.57 6.55 -3.18
N TYR A 133 8.98 5.77 -4.18
CA TYR A 133 9.50 6.31 -5.42
C TYR A 133 8.51 7.27 -6.09
N TYR A 134 7.25 6.88 -6.25
CA TYR A 134 6.26 7.76 -6.87
C TYR A 134 6.06 9.06 -6.07
N TYR A 135 6.02 8.95 -4.74
CA TYR A 135 5.87 10.09 -3.86
C TYR A 135 7.03 11.09 -3.97
N GLU A 136 8.26 10.61 -3.77
CA GLU A 136 9.46 11.43 -3.73
C GLU A 136 9.82 11.99 -5.10
N ARG A 137 9.71 11.16 -6.14
CA ARG A 137 10.14 11.54 -7.49
C ARG A 137 9.17 12.47 -8.18
N TYR A 138 7.88 12.41 -7.82
CA TYR A 138 6.82 13.10 -8.55
C TYR A 138 5.84 13.84 -7.65
N LEU A 139 5.12 13.16 -6.76
CA LEU A 139 3.99 13.77 -6.05
C LEU A 139 4.40 14.94 -5.14
N TYR A 140 5.43 14.77 -4.32
CA TYR A 140 5.86 15.83 -3.41
C TYR A 140 6.42 17.06 -4.14
N PRO A 141 7.31 16.93 -5.15
CA PRO A 141 7.70 18.06 -5.99
C PRO A 141 6.52 18.83 -6.62
N GLU A 142 5.53 18.12 -7.15
CA GLU A 142 4.33 18.75 -7.72
C GLU A 142 3.47 19.43 -6.64
N TRP A 143 3.34 18.81 -5.46
CA TRP A 143 2.64 19.41 -4.32
C TRP A 143 3.26 20.72 -3.87
N LYS A 144 4.59 20.79 -3.84
CA LYS A 144 5.33 22.01 -3.52
C LYS A 144 5.10 23.12 -4.55
N LYS A 145 5.01 22.78 -5.84
CA LYS A 145 4.76 23.77 -6.91
C LYS A 145 3.39 24.44 -6.78
N VAL A 146 2.39 23.72 -6.29
CA VAL A 146 1.04 24.26 -6.04
C VAL A 146 0.89 24.92 -4.66
N GLY A 147 1.97 25.06 -3.89
CA GLY A 147 1.96 25.74 -2.58
C GLY A 147 1.56 24.87 -1.39
N GLY A 148 1.52 23.54 -1.58
CA GLY A 148 1.21 22.58 -0.54
C GLY A 148 2.25 22.47 0.59
N ALA A 149 1.80 22.19 1.81
CA ALA A 149 2.67 22.14 3.01
C ALA A 149 2.22 21.17 4.12
N ASP A 150 1.11 20.47 3.96
CA ASP A 150 0.45 19.58 4.93
C ASP A 150 0.94 18.11 4.87
N TYR A 151 1.81 17.77 3.92
CA TYR A 151 2.43 16.45 3.80
C TYR A 151 3.95 16.51 4.03
N PRO A 152 4.56 15.46 4.60
CA PRO A 152 6.00 15.38 4.84
C PRO A 152 6.78 15.32 3.53
N ASP A 153 7.98 15.88 3.48
CA ASP A 153 8.90 15.75 2.35
C ASP A 153 9.42 14.33 2.17
N ASP A 154 9.68 13.65 3.28
CA ASP A 154 10.18 12.28 3.31
C ASP A 154 9.09 11.32 3.82
N LEU A 155 8.49 10.58 2.88
CA LEU A 155 7.44 9.60 3.18
C LEU A 155 8.00 8.38 3.91
N SER A 156 9.24 7.99 3.64
CA SER A 156 9.89 6.87 4.30
C SER A 156 10.17 7.19 5.78
N ALA A 157 10.73 8.36 6.07
CA ALA A 157 10.93 8.82 7.45
C ALA A 157 9.60 9.00 8.20
N TYR A 158 8.54 9.44 7.52
CA TYR A 158 7.20 9.44 8.09
C TYR A 158 6.73 8.02 8.43
N ALA A 159 6.89 7.08 7.51
CA ALA A 159 6.50 5.69 7.69
C ALA A 159 7.22 5.04 8.88
N ASP A 160 8.51 5.29 9.06
CA ASP A 160 9.28 4.78 10.20
C ASP A 160 8.70 5.26 11.54
N ARG A 161 8.41 6.57 11.66
CA ARG A 161 7.79 7.14 12.88
C ARG A 161 6.39 6.56 13.11
N TYR A 162 5.57 6.54 12.06
CA TYR A 162 4.21 6.02 12.13
C TYR A 162 4.19 4.53 12.50
N GLN A 163 5.13 3.73 11.99
CA GLN A 163 5.26 2.32 12.35
C GLN A 163 5.65 2.16 13.83
N ALA A 164 6.52 3.02 14.37
CA ALA A 164 6.86 3.00 15.79
C ALA A 164 5.64 3.32 16.69
N GLU A 165 4.87 4.36 16.33
CA GLU A 165 3.62 4.71 17.03
C GLU A 165 2.59 3.58 16.95
N LEU A 166 2.42 2.98 15.76
CA LEU A 166 1.55 1.82 15.56
C LEU A 166 1.98 0.63 16.42
N LYS A 167 3.28 0.35 16.51
CA LYS A 167 3.82 -0.75 17.34
C LYS A 167 3.46 -0.57 18.80
N GLU A 168 3.59 0.65 19.33
CA GLU A 168 3.22 0.95 20.72
C GLU A 168 1.71 0.76 20.96
N ALA A 169 0.87 1.37 20.12
CA ALA A 169 -0.58 1.28 20.23
C ALA A 169 -1.08 -0.17 20.08
N ALA A 170 -0.58 -0.88 19.07
CA ALA A 170 -0.93 -2.28 18.83
C ALA A 170 -0.45 -3.16 19.98
N PHE A 171 0.76 -2.96 20.52
CA PHE A 171 1.24 -3.70 21.67
C PHE A 171 0.30 -3.56 22.87
N LEU A 172 -0.12 -2.34 23.21
CA LEU A 172 -1.08 -2.13 24.31
C LEU A 172 -2.41 -2.84 24.05
N ALA A 173 -2.93 -2.77 22.82
CA ALA A 173 -4.18 -3.42 22.45
C ALA A 173 -4.07 -4.96 22.46
N THR A 174 -2.93 -5.54 22.08
CA THR A 174 -2.71 -6.99 22.19
C THR A 174 -2.69 -7.45 23.64
N GLN A 175 -2.11 -6.68 24.57
CA GLN A 175 -2.17 -6.99 26.00
C GLN A 175 -3.61 -6.96 26.53
N ALA A 176 -4.38 -5.94 26.14
CA ALA A 176 -5.77 -5.79 26.56
C ALA A 176 -6.69 -6.91 26.04
N THR A 177 -6.40 -7.45 24.86
CA THR A 177 -7.21 -8.50 24.22
C THR A 177 -6.76 -9.92 24.54
N LYS A 178 -5.57 -10.13 25.12
CA LYS A 178 -5.02 -11.43 25.48
C LYS A 178 -5.98 -12.34 26.29
N PRO A 179 -6.79 -11.85 27.25
CA PRO A 179 -7.75 -12.69 27.96
C PRO A 179 -8.87 -13.27 27.09
N LEU A 180 -9.09 -12.72 25.89
CA LEU A 180 -10.12 -13.14 24.93
C LEU A 180 -9.64 -14.27 24.01
N ASP A 181 -8.37 -14.68 24.10
CA ASP A 181 -7.83 -15.77 23.30
C ASP A 181 -8.62 -17.06 23.59
N PRO A 182 -9.25 -17.70 22.59
CA PRO A 182 -10.03 -18.90 22.81
C PRO A 182 -9.16 -19.99 23.45
N LYS A 183 -9.47 -20.31 24.71
CA LYS A 183 -8.85 -21.42 25.41
C LYS A 183 -9.21 -22.70 24.66
N ILE A 184 -8.19 -23.48 24.29
CA ILE A 184 -8.40 -24.81 23.73
C ILE A 184 -9.14 -25.63 24.80
N GLU A 185 -10.44 -25.83 24.63
CA GLU A 185 -11.15 -26.91 25.31
C GLU A 185 -10.56 -28.22 24.77
N ARG A 186 -9.85 -28.95 25.64
CA ARG A 186 -9.30 -30.28 25.35
C ARG A 186 -10.36 -31.35 25.52
#